data_AF-A0AAX4JA83-F1
#
_entry.id   AF-A0AAX4JA83-F1
#
_cell.length_a   1.000
_cell.length_b   1.000
_cell.length_c   1.000
_cell.angle_alpha   90.00
_cell.angle_beta   90.00
_cell.angle_gamma   90.00
#
_symmetry.space_group_name_H-M   'P 1'
#
loop_
_entity.id
_entity.type
_entity.pdbx_description
1 polymer ?
#
loop_
_entity_poly.entity_id
_entity_poly.type
_entity_poly.pdbx_seq_one_letter_code
_entity_poly.pdbx_strand_id
1 'polypeptide(L)'
;MTGIHDVDEYFQYQLVSKALEISLKISKIGGSFIGKIFRGKYTKYVVSMFKKHYEEVRVLKPKASRHNSIECFIYCKGKYEHQRDCFPVEDFEVIGCGDGPDSDMTRNLVEKMTLKPLTQPINPPYKDSIDKRRAN
;
A
#
# COMPACT_ATOMS: atom_id res chain seq x y z
N MET A 1 -4.27 16.09 -2.65
CA MET A 1 -3.42 16.28 -3.84
C MET A 1 -3.56 17.73 -4.23
N THR A 2 -2.46 18.47 -4.24
CA THR A 2 -2.38 19.86 -4.66
C THR A 2 -2.54 20.01 -6.18
N GLY A 3 -2.37 18.92 -6.93
CA GLY A 3 -2.38 18.90 -8.39
C GLY A 3 -0.99 19.07 -9.00
N ILE A 4 0.00 19.43 -8.18
CA ILE A 4 1.42 19.47 -8.55
C ILE A 4 2.05 18.17 -8.07
N HIS A 5 2.15 17.19 -8.98
CA HIS A 5 2.55 15.83 -8.64
C HIS A 5 3.90 15.74 -7.92
N ASP A 6 4.88 16.54 -8.32
CA ASP A 6 6.21 16.58 -7.69
C ASP A 6 6.15 17.00 -6.21
N VAL A 7 5.30 17.98 -5.90
CA VAL A 7 5.15 18.52 -4.54
C VAL A 7 4.38 17.53 -3.68
N ASP A 8 3.30 16.96 -4.22
CA ASP A 8 2.52 15.92 -3.54
C ASP A 8 3.38 14.69 -3.21
N GLU A 9 4.25 14.27 -4.14
CA GLU A 9 5.18 13.17 -3.93
C GLU A 9 6.20 13.47 -2.83
N TYR A 10 6.78 14.67 -2.84
CA TYR A 10 7.74 15.10 -1.81
C TYR A 10 7.12 15.16 -0.41
N PHE A 11 5.92 15.72 -0.28
CA PHE A 11 5.25 15.78 1.02
C PHE A 11 4.90 14.40 1.55
N GLN A 12 4.47 13.49 0.68
CA GLN A 12 4.18 12.13 1.11
C GLN A 12 5.47 11.37 1.47
N TYR A 13 6.56 11.57 0.75
CA TYR A 13 7.88 11.05 1.12
C TYR A 13 8.27 11.47 2.55
N GLN A 14 8.11 12.76 2.87
CA GLN A 14 8.40 13.28 4.22
C GLN A 14 7.49 12.64 5.27
N LEU A 15 6.19 12.53 4.98
CA LEU A 15 5.22 11.91 5.89
C LEU A 15 5.57 10.45 6.19
N VAL A 16 5.92 9.67 5.16
CA VAL A 16 6.27 8.25 5.29
C VAL A 16 7.60 8.08 6.03
N SER A 17 8.56 8.98 5.82
CA SER A 17 9.84 8.99 6.55
C SER A 17 9.63 9.21 8.05
N LYS A 18 8.78 10.17 8.43
CA LYS A 18 8.41 10.39 9.83
C LYS A 18 7.58 9.25 10.43
N ALA A 19 6.70 8.65 9.64
CA ALA A 19 5.96 7.47 10.07
C ALA A 19 6.89 6.28 10.38
N LEU A 20 7.95 6.08 9.58
CA LEU A 20 8.97 5.08 9.87
C LEU A 20 9.69 5.37 11.18
N GLU A 21 10.18 6.60 11.39
CA GLU A 21 10.86 6.99 12.63
C GLU A 21 10.03 6.67 13.89
N ILE A 22 8.72 6.95 13.84
CA ILE A 22 7.79 6.63 14.93
C ILE A 22 7.59 5.12 15.04
N SER A 23 7.35 4.43 13.92
CA SER A 23 7.13 2.98 13.88
C SER A 23 8.32 2.21 14.46
N LEU A 24 9.55 2.64 14.20
CA LEU A 24 10.75 2.03 14.77
C LEU A 24 10.83 2.15 16.29
N LYS A 25 10.26 3.19 16.89
CA LYS A 25 10.24 3.35 18.35
C LYS A 25 9.18 2.49 19.04
N ILE A 26 8.03 2.27 18.38
CA ILE A 26 6.88 1.59 18.98
C ILE A 26 6.76 0.11 18.60
N SER A 27 7.30 -0.28 17.44
CA SER A 27 7.14 -1.65 16.91
C SER A 27 8.17 -2.58 17.53
N LYS A 28 7.72 -3.78 17.93
CA LYS A 28 8.59 -4.84 18.44
C LYS A 28 9.52 -5.40 17.36
N ILE A 29 10.60 -6.03 17.79
CA ILE A 29 11.48 -6.83 16.90
C ILE A 29 10.64 -7.91 16.20
N GLY A 30 10.88 -8.13 14.91
CA GLY A 30 10.06 -9.00 14.05
C GLY A 30 8.72 -8.40 13.62
N GLY A 31 8.40 -7.16 14.04
CA GLY A 31 7.18 -6.45 13.67
C GLY A 31 7.06 -6.16 12.18
N SER A 32 5.86 -5.75 11.76
CA SER A 32 5.54 -5.38 10.37
C SER A 32 5.10 -3.93 10.27
N PHE A 33 5.25 -3.35 9.08
CA PHE A 33 4.77 -2.01 8.74
C PHE A 33 4.06 -2.04 7.39
N ILE A 34 2.96 -1.31 7.27
CA ILE A 34 2.30 -1.05 6.00
C ILE A 34 2.01 0.44 5.88
N GLY A 35 2.33 1.02 4.72
CA GLY A 35 2.16 2.45 4.49
C GLY A 35 1.74 2.75 3.06
N LYS A 36 0.87 3.73 2.86
CA LYS A 36 0.51 4.24 1.54
C LYS A 36 1.60 5.18 1.04
N ILE A 37 2.04 4.98 -0.21
CA ILE A 37 3.07 5.76 -0.89
C ILE A 37 2.59 6.16 -2.30
N PHE A 38 3.24 7.13 -2.92
CA PHE A 38 3.10 7.44 -4.33
C PHE A 38 4.32 6.92 -5.07
N ARG A 39 4.05 6.25 -6.19
CA ARG A 39 5.06 5.76 -7.11
C ARG A 39 5.56 6.93 -7.95
N GLY A 40 6.84 7.25 -7.81
CA GLY A 40 7.50 8.33 -8.54
C GLY A 40 9.01 8.30 -8.34
N LYS A 41 9.66 9.45 -8.49
CA LYS A 41 11.12 9.59 -8.42
C LYS A 41 11.70 9.26 -7.03
N TYR A 42 10.94 9.44 -5.96
CA TYR A 42 11.39 9.26 -4.59
C TYR A 42 11.19 7.84 -4.05
N THR A 43 10.42 7.00 -4.74
CA THR A 43 10.05 5.67 -4.23
C THR A 43 11.27 4.79 -3.93
N LYS A 44 12.32 4.85 -4.76
CA LYS A 44 13.57 4.09 -4.52
C LYS A 44 14.26 4.45 -3.21
N TYR A 45 14.21 5.72 -2.80
CA TYR A 45 14.79 6.18 -1.54
C TYR A 45 13.96 5.69 -0.36
N VAL A 46 12.63 5.69 -0.47
CA VAL A 46 11.74 5.10 0.53
C VAL A 46 12.06 3.61 0.69
N VAL A 47 12.08 2.85 -0.41
CA VAL A 47 12.36 1.40 -0.35
C VAL A 47 13.73 1.12 0.27
N SER A 48 14.77 1.87 -0.13
CA SER A 48 16.12 1.75 0.44
C SER A 48 16.13 2.04 1.95
N MET A 49 15.46 3.11 2.37
CA MET A 49 15.35 3.47 3.79
C MET A 49 14.68 2.37 4.61
N PHE A 50 13.59 1.77 4.12
CA PHE A 50 12.91 0.68 4.82
C PHE A 50 13.74 -0.62 4.84
N LYS A 51 14.50 -0.94 3.78
CA LYS A 51 15.36 -2.15 3.74
C LYS A 51 16.46 -2.16 4.79
N LYS A 52 16.84 -0.99 5.33
CA LYS A 52 17.78 -0.89 6.46
C LYS A 52 17.20 -1.41 7.77
N HIS A 53 15.87 -1.48 7.89
CA HIS A 53 15.19 -1.78 9.15
C HIS A 53 14.30 -3.03 9.11
N TYR A 54 14.01 -3.59 7.93
CA TYR A 54 13.13 -4.75 7.78
C TYR A 54 13.76 -5.82 6.89
N GLU A 55 13.52 -7.09 7.22
CA GLU A 55 13.95 -8.26 6.45
C GLU A 55 13.39 -8.28 5.03
N GLU A 56 12.11 -7.94 4.91
CA GLU A 56 11.39 -7.99 3.66
C GLU A 56 10.70 -6.66 3.42
N VAL A 57 10.91 -6.07 2.25
CA VAL A 57 10.28 -4.82 1.81
C VAL A 57 9.75 -5.03 0.39
N ARG A 58 8.43 -4.89 0.22
CA ARG A 58 7.74 -5.03 -1.07
C ARG A 58 6.91 -3.79 -1.35
N VAL A 59 6.83 -3.39 -2.61
CA VAL A 59 5.85 -2.39 -3.07
C VAL A 59 4.68 -3.13 -3.69
N LEU A 60 3.49 -2.86 -3.19
CA LEU A 60 2.26 -3.55 -3.52
C LEU A 60 1.27 -2.60 -4.19
N LYS A 61 0.56 -3.10 -5.20
CA LYS A 61 -0.58 -2.43 -5.84
C LYS A 61 -1.81 -3.33 -5.71
N PRO A 62 -2.70 -3.08 -4.73
CA PRO A 62 -3.92 -3.84 -4.57
C PRO A 62 -4.81 -3.77 -5.80
N LYS A 63 -5.52 -4.85 -6.15
CA LYS A 63 -6.55 -4.84 -7.20
C LYS A 63 -7.70 -3.87 -6.92
N ALA A 64 -7.96 -3.61 -5.63
CA ALA A 64 -8.91 -2.61 -5.15
C ALA A 64 -8.44 -1.15 -5.31
N SER A 65 -7.21 -0.91 -5.79
CA SER A 65 -6.71 0.41 -6.17
C SER A 65 -6.85 0.62 -7.68
N ARG A 66 -7.29 1.82 -8.08
CA ARG A 66 -7.41 2.22 -9.50
C ARG A 66 -6.08 2.04 -10.23
N HIS A 67 -6.12 1.48 -11.43
CA HIS A 67 -4.94 1.18 -12.24
C HIS A 67 -4.13 2.45 -12.56
N ASN A 68 -4.83 3.52 -12.97
CA ASN A 68 -4.21 4.80 -13.32
C ASN A 68 -3.75 5.64 -12.11
N SER A 69 -4.03 5.19 -10.88
CA SER A 69 -3.53 5.89 -9.70
C SER A 69 -2.06 5.59 -9.47
N ILE A 70 -1.25 6.62 -9.19
CA ILE A 70 0.14 6.49 -8.76
C ILE A 70 0.28 5.92 -7.35
N GLU A 71 -0.83 5.73 -6.62
CA GLU A 71 -0.78 5.17 -5.27
C GLU A 71 -0.30 3.71 -5.28
N CYS A 72 0.56 3.38 -4.33
CA CYS A 72 1.01 2.04 -4.02
C CYS A 72 1.10 1.91 -2.49
N PHE A 73 1.39 0.71 -2.01
CA PHE A 73 1.60 0.44 -0.60
C PHE A 73 2.97 -0.17 -0.40
N ILE A 74 3.74 0.33 0.57
CA ILE A 74 4.94 -0.35 1.02
C ILE A 74 4.55 -1.33 2.12
N TYR A 75 4.92 -2.60 1.95
CA TYR A 75 4.76 -3.66 2.92
C TYR A 75 6.13 -4.08 3.42
N CYS A 76 6.32 -4.03 4.74
CA CYS A 76 7.57 -4.38 5.38
C CYS A 76 7.33 -5.41 6.48
N LYS A 77 8.16 -6.44 6.54
CA LYS A 77 8.05 -7.54 7.51
C LYS A 77 9.42 -7.83 8.12
N GLY A 78 9.42 -8.22 9.40
CA GLY A 78 10.63 -8.63 10.11
C GLY A 78 11.49 -7.44 10.49
N LYS A 79 10.99 -6.56 11.37
CA LYS A 79 11.79 -5.44 11.90
C LYS A 79 13.05 -5.97 12.59
N TYR A 80 14.23 -5.48 12.18
CA TYR A 80 15.50 -5.78 12.84
C TYR A 80 15.61 -5.10 14.21
N GLU A 81 16.44 -5.68 15.08
CA GLU A 81 16.83 -5.05 16.36
C GLU A 81 17.74 -3.84 16.13
N HIS A 82 18.70 -3.96 15.21
CA HIS A 82 19.61 -2.90 14.82
C HIS A 82 19.50 -2.60 13.33
N GLN A 83 19.70 -1.33 12.97
CA GLN A 83 19.75 -0.92 11.57
C GLN A 83 20.91 -1.65 10.85
N ARG A 84 20.66 -2.07 9.61
CA ARG A 84 21.68 -2.61 8.71
C ARG A 84 22.09 -1.58 7.66
N ASP A 85 23.32 -1.71 7.18
CA ASP A 85 23.72 -1.04 5.95
C ASP A 85 22.92 -1.62 4.78
N CYS A 86 22.43 -0.75 3.92
CA CYS A 86 21.84 -1.16 2.66
C CYS A 86 22.49 -0.37 1.54
N PHE A 87 22.81 -1.09 0.46
CA PHE A 87 23.21 -0.47 -0.80
C PHE A 87 22.00 0.24 -1.42
N PRO A 88 22.23 1.27 -2.26
CA PRO A 88 21.16 1.91 -3.01
C PRO A 88 20.37 0.85 -3.78
N VAL A 89 19.06 0.87 -3.63
CA VAL A 89 18.18 0.03 -4.43
C VAL A 89 18.05 0.69 -5.80
N GLU A 90 18.70 0.11 -6.80
CA GLU A 90 18.56 0.53 -8.21
C GLU A 90 17.18 0.15 -8.74
N ASP A 91 16.76 -1.10 -8.53
CA ASP A 91 15.49 -1.63 -9.04
C ASP A 91 14.59 -2.19 -7.94
N PHE A 92 13.30 -1.90 -8.05
CA PHE A 92 12.24 -2.52 -7.25
C PHE A 92 11.02 -2.82 -8.12
N GLU A 93 10.35 -3.93 -7.84
CA GLU A 93 9.13 -4.32 -8.54
C GLU A 93 7.89 -3.86 -7.77
N VAL A 94 6.86 -3.43 -8.51
CA VAL A 94 5.52 -3.19 -7.98
C VAL A 94 4.67 -4.44 -8.20
N ILE A 95 4.36 -5.14 -7.10
CA ILE A 95 3.68 -6.43 -7.13
C ILE A 95 2.16 -6.22 -6.99
N GLY A 96 1.37 -6.80 -7.89
CA GLY A 96 -0.09 -6.82 -7.75
C GLY A 96 -0.52 -7.69 -6.55
N CYS A 97 -1.46 -7.23 -5.73
CA CYS A 97 -1.99 -8.02 -4.61
C CYS A 97 -3.52 -7.97 -4.51
N GLY A 98 -4.10 -8.96 -3.82
CA GLY A 98 -5.54 -9.12 -3.65
C GLY A 98 -6.16 -10.11 -4.65
N ASP A 99 -7.26 -10.70 -4.20
CA ASP A 99 -8.04 -11.74 -4.87
C ASP A 99 -9.40 -11.25 -5.38
N GLY A 100 -9.74 -9.97 -5.14
CA GLY A 100 -10.97 -9.35 -5.62
C GLY A 100 -10.95 -8.96 -7.11
N PRO A 101 -12.10 -8.55 -7.66
CA PRO A 101 -12.20 -8.02 -9.02
C PRO A 101 -11.34 -6.76 -9.18
N ASP A 102 -10.83 -6.53 -10.39
CA ASP A 102 -10.06 -5.32 -10.71
C ASP A 102 -10.96 -4.09 -10.56
N SER A 103 -10.50 -3.05 -9.86
CA SER A 103 -11.31 -1.85 -9.53
C SER A 103 -11.93 -1.19 -10.76
N ASP A 104 -11.19 -1.21 -11.86
CA ASP A 104 -11.56 -0.56 -13.11
C ASP A 104 -12.06 -1.59 -14.14
N MET A 105 -12.17 -2.89 -13.78
CA MET A 105 -12.45 -4.00 -14.70
C MET A 105 -11.52 -4.02 -15.94
N THR A 106 -10.34 -3.41 -15.82
CA THR A 106 -9.42 -3.15 -16.94
C THR A 106 -8.56 -4.34 -17.31
N ARG A 107 -8.38 -5.29 -16.39
CA ARG A 107 -7.52 -6.46 -16.61
C ARG A 107 -8.35 -7.71 -16.84
N ASN A 108 -8.14 -8.38 -17.97
CA ASN A 108 -8.59 -9.75 -18.20
C ASN A 108 -7.76 -10.73 -17.35
N LEU A 109 -8.07 -10.82 -16.06
CA LEU A 109 -7.42 -11.77 -15.15
C LEU A 109 -8.32 -12.97 -14.96
N VAL A 110 -7.75 -14.17 -15.00
CA VAL A 110 -8.41 -15.37 -14.49
C VAL A 110 -8.68 -15.13 -13.00
N GLU A 111 -9.95 -15.05 -12.62
CA GLU A 111 -10.35 -14.96 -11.21
C GLU A 111 -9.83 -16.20 -10.48
N LYS A 112 -8.78 -16.02 -9.67
CA LYS A 112 -8.40 -17.03 -8.68
C LYS A 112 -9.47 -17.03 -7.61
N MET A 113 -9.81 -18.22 -7.10
CA MET A 113 -10.75 -18.41 -5.98
C MET A 113 -10.45 -17.43 -4.85
N THR A 114 -11.32 -16.44 -4.68
CA THR A 114 -11.30 -15.49 -3.58
C THR A 114 -11.77 -16.20 -2.32
N LEU A 115 -11.07 -16.05 -1.20
CA LEU A 115 -11.58 -16.54 0.08
C LEU A 115 -12.79 -15.67 0.48
N LYS A 116 -13.88 -16.30 0.91
CA LYS A 116 -15.00 -15.54 1.45
C LYS A 116 -14.53 -14.80 2.72
N PRO A 117 -14.86 -13.52 2.88
CA PRO A 117 -14.45 -12.76 4.06
C PRO A 117 -15.00 -13.43 5.33
N LEU A 118 -14.16 -13.53 6.37
CA LEU A 118 -14.54 -14.14 7.66
C LEU A 118 -15.72 -13.44 8.31
N THR A 119 -15.89 -12.15 8.03
CA THR A 119 -17.01 -11.32 8.48
C THR A 119 -17.70 -10.71 7.28
N GLN A 120 -19.03 -10.71 7.30
CA GLN A 120 -19.78 -10.00 6.26
C GLN A 120 -19.57 -8.49 6.42
N PRO A 121 -19.44 -7.74 5.31
CA PRO A 121 -19.42 -6.29 5.37
C PRO A 121 -20.65 -5.79 6.13
N ILE A 122 -20.44 -4.85 7.05
CA ILE A 122 -21.55 -4.17 7.71
C ILE A 122 -22.36 -3.48 6.61
N ASN A 123 -23.68 -3.68 6.60
CA ASN A 123 -24.55 -3.00 5.65
C ASN A 123 -24.25 -1.50 5.69
N PRO A 124 -24.04 -0.85 4.54
CA PRO A 124 -23.83 0.59 4.54
C PRO A 124 -25.04 1.26 5.19
N PRO A 125 -24.87 2.37 5.93
CA PRO A 125 -25.95 3.04 6.66
C PRO A 125 -27.07 3.57 5.74
N TYR A 126 -26.86 3.52 4.42
CA TYR A 126 -27.79 3.95 3.38
C TYR A 126 -28.31 2.79 2.51
N LYS A 127 -28.17 1.53 2.94
CA LYS A 127 -28.61 0.35 2.18
C LYS A 127 -30.09 0.43 1.80
N ASP A 128 -30.97 0.77 2.75
CA ASP A 128 -32.41 0.91 2.51
C ASP A 128 -32.72 1.98 1.45
N SER A 129 -31.93 3.06 1.42
CA SER A 129 -32.07 4.14 0.46
C SER A 129 -31.65 3.71 -0.96
N ILE A 130 -30.64 2.85 -1.07
CA ILE A 130 -30.20 2.28 -2.35
C ILE A 130 -31.24 1.28 -2.86
N ASP A 131 -31.75 0.42 -1.98
CA ASP A 131 -32.72 -0.61 -2.35
C ASP A 131 -34.05 0.03 -2.79
N LYS A 132 -34.50 1.10 -2.11
CA LYS A 132 -35.64 1.92 -2.55
C LYS A 132 -35.43 2.58 -3.91
N ARG A 133 -34.19 2.98 -4.25
CA ARG A 133 -33.87 3.54 -5.57
C ARG A 133 -33.82 2.50 -6.68
N ARG A 134 -33.54 1.23 -6.35
CA ARG A 134 -33.50 0.12 -7.31
C ARG A 134 -34.87 -0.51 -7.56
N ALA A 135 -35.82 -0.30 -6.64
CA ALA A 135 -37.19 -0.80 -6.72
C ALA A 135 -38.16 0.13 -7.48
N ASN A 136 -37.72 1.34 -7.84
CA ASN A 136 -38.43 2.29 -8.69
C ASN A 136 -37.75 2.37 -10.06
#